data_AF-A0A6J2JCY9-F1
#
_entry.id   AF-A0A6J2JCY9-F1
#
_cell.length_a   1.000
_cell.length_b   1.000
_cell.length_c   1.000
_cell.angle_alpha   90.00
_cell.angle_beta   90.00
_cell.angle_gamma   90.00
#
_symmetry.space_group_name_H-M   'P 1'
#
loop_
_entity.id
_entity.type
_entity.pdbx_description
1 polymer ?
#
loop_
_entity_poly.entity_id
_entity_poly.type
_entity_poly.pdbx_seq_one_letter_code
_entity_poly.pdbx_strand_id
1 'polypeptide(L)'
;MSKLRPTPCSSHTKPSPFIFKNLSTATHVMLREDSVRRSMQPPYSGPHRVISRAEDGKTWSIEVKGKQVTVSVDRIKPAFVENSLVDLVPAPAPRVSVPQPVQPDATNVPSCPLVPSAPLTATPTHTPQYTTRSGRRVHFSKPFDL
;
A
#
# COMPACT_ATOMS: atom_id res chain seq x y z
N MET A 1 14.47 -27.85 49.92
CA MET A 1 13.13 -27.26 49.73
C MET A 1 12.46 -27.98 48.56
N SER A 2 11.52 -28.91 48.79
CA SER A 2 11.18 -29.95 47.78
C SER A 2 9.69 -30.25 47.54
N LYS A 3 8.76 -29.57 48.20
CA LYS A 3 7.30 -29.85 48.10
C LYS A 3 6.40 -28.62 47.98
N LEU A 4 6.80 -27.62 47.18
CA LEU A 4 5.89 -26.59 46.69
C LEU A 4 5.61 -26.86 45.20
N ARG A 5 4.52 -27.58 44.92
CA ARG A 5 3.94 -27.71 43.58
C ARG A 5 2.56 -27.04 43.59
N PRO A 6 2.21 -26.22 42.58
CA PRO A 6 0.88 -25.62 42.51
C PRO A 6 -0.18 -26.70 42.27
N THR A 7 -1.32 -26.59 42.95
CA THR A 7 -2.51 -27.40 42.68
C THR A 7 -3.08 -27.02 41.30
N PRO A 8 -3.51 -27.98 40.46
CA PRO A 8 -4.14 -27.65 39.19
C PRO A 8 -5.48 -26.92 39.41
N CYS A 9 -5.58 -25.69 38.91
CA CYS A 9 -6.81 -24.89 38.95
C CYS A 9 -7.79 -25.30 37.84
N SER A 10 -9.09 -25.15 38.10
CA SER A 10 -10.14 -25.37 37.10
C SER A 10 -10.14 -24.29 36.01
N SER A 11 -10.01 -24.69 34.75
CA SER A 11 -10.17 -23.80 33.59
C SER A 11 -11.62 -23.85 33.08
N HIS A 12 -12.43 -22.90 33.52
CA HIS A 12 -13.85 -22.83 33.17
C HIS A 12 -14.11 -22.35 31.72
N THR A 13 -13.11 -21.80 31.04
CA THR A 13 -13.19 -21.35 29.65
C THR A 13 -12.73 -22.44 28.67
N LYS A 14 -13.53 -22.68 27.63
CA LYS A 14 -13.11 -23.45 26.45
C LYS A 14 -12.36 -22.50 25.50
N PRO A 15 -11.11 -22.78 25.08
CA PRO A 15 -10.37 -21.90 24.20
C PRO A 15 -10.90 -22.01 22.75
N SER A 16 -11.67 -21.01 22.30
CA SER A 16 -12.05 -20.84 20.88
C SER A 16 -11.26 -19.67 20.27
N PRO A 17 -10.53 -19.86 19.15
CA PRO A 17 -9.81 -18.77 18.49
C PRO A 17 -10.80 -17.74 17.93
N PHE A 18 -10.46 -16.45 18.03
CA PHE A 18 -11.25 -15.39 17.40
C PHE A 18 -10.87 -15.28 15.92
N ILE A 19 -11.87 -15.37 15.04
CA ILE A 19 -11.71 -15.23 13.58
C ILE A 19 -12.67 -14.14 13.09
N PHE A 20 -12.18 -13.22 12.24
CA PHE A 20 -13.02 -12.17 11.68
C PHE A 20 -14.10 -12.77 10.76
N LYS A 21 -15.38 -12.42 11.01
CA LYS A 21 -16.54 -12.95 10.26
C LYS A 21 -16.40 -12.89 8.74
N ASN A 22 -15.83 -11.79 8.23
CA ASN A 22 -15.68 -11.53 6.80
C ASN A 22 -14.32 -12.00 6.24
N LEU A 23 -13.49 -12.71 7.02
CA LEU A 23 -12.19 -13.17 6.52
C LEU A 23 -12.39 -14.16 5.36
N SER A 24 -13.27 -15.15 5.55
CA SER A 24 -13.61 -16.20 4.57
C SER A 24 -14.22 -15.69 3.26
N THR A 25 -14.67 -14.43 3.19
CA THR A 25 -15.13 -13.78 1.95
C THR A 25 -14.17 -12.71 1.43
N ALA A 26 -13.17 -12.30 2.21
CA ALA A 26 -12.23 -11.26 1.82
C ALA A 26 -11.33 -11.66 0.64
N THR A 27 -11.30 -10.82 -0.40
CA THR A 27 -10.38 -10.89 -1.55
C THR A 27 -9.01 -10.32 -1.21
N HIS A 28 -8.96 -9.35 -0.29
CA HIS A 28 -7.76 -8.69 0.20
C HIS A 28 -7.69 -8.70 1.73
N VAL A 29 -6.49 -8.83 2.28
CA VAL A 29 -6.24 -8.81 3.73
C VAL A 29 -5.07 -7.90 4.07
N MET A 30 -5.14 -7.22 5.22
CA MET A 30 -4.00 -6.50 5.80
C MET A 30 -3.17 -7.48 6.63
N LEU A 31 -1.87 -7.56 6.34
CA LEU A 31 -0.92 -8.46 7.01
C LEU A 31 -0.23 -7.75 8.17
N ARG A 32 -0.27 -8.35 9.37
CA ARG A 32 0.51 -7.92 10.53
C ARG A 32 2.00 -8.24 10.34
N GLU A 33 2.86 -7.24 10.49
CA GLU A 33 4.30 -7.43 10.41
C GLU A 33 4.90 -7.54 11.82
N ASP A 34 5.24 -8.75 12.25
CA ASP A 34 5.81 -9.05 13.58
C ASP A 34 7.34 -8.84 13.69
N SER A 35 7.91 -8.06 12.77
CA SER A 35 9.31 -7.60 12.83
C SER A 35 9.49 -6.50 13.89
N VAL A 36 10.76 -6.21 14.24
CA VAL A 36 11.11 -5.04 15.05
C VAL A 36 10.89 -3.78 14.22
N ARG A 37 9.71 -3.19 14.33
CA ARG A 37 9.30 -1.97 13.62
C ARG A 37 9.86 -0.70 14.28
N ARG A 38 10.07 0.35 13.49
CA ARG A 38 10.45 1.69 13.97
C ARG A 38 9.27 2.38 14.65
N SER A 39 9.55 3.42 15.44
CA SER A 39 8.51 4.30 15.98
C SER A 39 7.60 4.84 14.87
N MET A 40 6.30 4.99 15.18
CA MET A 40 5.24 5.43 14.27
C MET A 40 4.98 4.56 13.01
N GLN A 41 5.67 3.43 12.80
CA GLN A 41 5.33 2.53 11.70
C GLN A 41 4.03 1.75 11.98
N PRO A 42 3.12 1.61 10.99
CA PRO A 42 1.87 0.88 11.19
C PRO A 42 2.16 -0.61 11.43
N PRO A 43 1.44 -1.27 12.36
CA PRO A 43 1.66 -2.69 12.67
C PRO A 43 1.13 -3.65 11.58
N TYR A 44 0.43 -3.13 10.58
CA TYR A 44 -0.08 -3.87 9.43
C TYR A 44 0.39 -3.24 8.12
N SER A 45 0.85 -4.08 7.20
CA SER A 45 0.97 -3.77 5.77
C SER A 45 -0.42 -3.74 5.11
N GLY A 46 -0.49 -3.13 3.91
CA GLY A 46 -1.72 -2.79 3.18
C GLY A 46 -2.52 -3.98 2.62
N PRO A 47 -3.47 -3.73 1.70
CA PRO A 47 -4.33 -4.78 1.14
C PRO A 47 -3.54 -5.75 0.26
N HIS A 48 -3.21 -6.92 0.81
CA HIS A 48 -2.60 -8.03 0.09
C HIS A 48 -3.68 -8.94 -0.50
N ARG A 49 -3.58 -9.22 -1.80
CA ARG A 49 -4.47 -10.15 -2.50
C ARG A 49 -4.34 -11.55 -1.91
N VAL A 50 -5.48 -12.21 -1.66
CA VAL A 50 -5.50 -13.63 -1.27
C VAL A 50 -5.36 -14.49 -2.54
N ILE A 51 -4.38 -15.39 -2.53
CA ILE A 51 -4.10 -16.34 -3.64
C ILE A 51 -4.82 -17.66 -3.38
N SER A 52 -4.65 -18.22 -2.17
CA SER A 52 -5.32 -19.46 -1.76
C SER A 52 -5.47 -19.53 -0.23
N ARG A 53 -6.29 -20.46 0.23
CA ARG A 53 -6.58 -20.72 1.65
C ARG A 53 -6.41 -22.21 1.88
N ALA A 54 -5.67 -22.62 2.91
CA ALA A 54 -5.47 -24.03 3.20
C ALA A 54 -6.73 -24.66 3.83
N GLU A 55 -6.96 -25.93 3.52
CA GLU A 55 -8.10 -26.73 4.04
C GLU A 55 -8.07 -26.87 5.57
N ASP A 56 -6.87 -26.79 6.17
CA ASP A 56 -6.67 -26.83 7.61
C ASP A 56 -7.18 -25.58 8.35
N GLY A 57 -7.55 -24.53 7.61
CA GLY A 57 -8.11 -23.28 8.10
C GLY A 57 -7.11 -22.36 8.81
N LYS A 58 -5.85 -22.78 9.04
CA LYS A 58 -4.86 -22.02 9.82
C LYS A 58 -3.96 -21.16 8.95
N THR A 59 -3.71 -21.57 7.70
CA THR A 59 -2.72 -20.93 6.81
C THR A 59 -3.31 -20.47 5.48
N TRP A 60 -2.87 -19.29 5.04
CA TRP A 60 -3.39 -18.57 3.87
C TRP A 60 -2.21 -18.13 3.00
N SER A 61 -2.31 -18.33 1.68
CA SER A 61 -1.34 -17.78 0.72
C SER A 61 -1.80 -16.40 0.26
N ILE A 62 -0.95 -15.40 0.42
CA ILE A 62 -1.22 -14.01 0.01
C ILE A 62 -0.10 -13.45 -0.85
N GLU A 63 -0.41 -12.45 -1.67
CA GLU A 63 0.55 -11.78 -2.54
C GLU A 63 1.22 -10.60 -1.82
N VAL A 64 2.52 -10.71 -1.56
CA VAL A 64 3.35 -9.68 -0.92
C VAL A 64 4.47 -9.29 -1.88
N LYS A 65 4.39 -8.07 -2.45
CA LYS A 65 5.41 -7.52 -3.37
C LYS A 65 5.71 -8.45 -4.57
N GLY A 66 4.66 -9.00 -5.19
CA GLY A 66 4.77 -9.93 -6.33
C GLY A 66 5.25 -11.33 -5.97
N LYS A 67 5.26 -11.71 -4.69
CA LYS A 67 5.62 -13.05 -4.21
C LYS A 67 4.49 -13.66 -3.40
N GLN A 68 4.23 -14.95 -3.61
CA GLN A 68 3.33 -15.73 -2.75
C GLN A 68 4.00 -15.96 -1.39
N VAL A 69 3.30 -15.62 -0.31
CA VAL A 69 3.76 -15.82 1.07
C VAL A 69 2.66 -16.50 1.87
N THR A 70 3.00 -17.61 2.52
CA THR A 70 2.09 -18.32 3.44
C THR A 70 2.11 -17.65 4.81
N VAL A 71 0.92 -17.29 5.32
CA VAL A 71 0.74 -16.59 6.60
C VAL A 71 -0.34 -17.28 7.44
N SER A 72 -0.26 -17.11 8.76
CA SER A 72 -1.26 -17.62 9.71
C SER A 72 -2.47 -16.69 9.81
N VAL A 73 -3.66 -17.25 10.06
CA VAL A 73 -4.91 -16.49 10.23
C VAL A 73 -4.80 -15.40 11.30
N ASP A 74 -4.12 -15.67 12.41
CA ASP A 74 -3.97 -14.73 13.54
C ASP A 74 -3.21 -13.44 13.17
N ARG A 75 -2.51 -13.44 12.03
CA ARG A 75 -1.74 -12.29 11.52
C ARG A 75 -2.45 -11.54 10.39
N ILE A 76 -3.64 -11.93 9.98
CA ILE A 76 -4.41 -11.26 8.92
C ILE A 76 -5.76 -10.75 9.42
N LYS A 77 -6.15 -9.58 8.91
CA LYS A 77 -7.50 -9.01 9.06
C LYS A 77 -8.07 -8.69 7.68
N PRO A 78 -9.40 -8.76 7.45
CA PRO A 78 -9.98 -8.39 6.16
C PRO A 78 -9.63 -6.93 5.82
N ALA A 79 -9.29 -6.70 4.55
CA ALA A 79 -9.11 -5.35 4.02
C ALA A 79 -10.33 -4.99 3.16
N PHE A 80 -11.00 -3.91 3.54
CA PHE A 80 -12.04 -3.32 2.71
C PHE A 80 -11.37 -2.36 1.75
N VAL A 81 -11.46 -2.67 0.46
CA VAL A 81 -11.05 -1.80 -0.65
C VAL A 81 -12.31 -1.27 -1.31
N GLU A 82 -12.28 -0.01 -1.74
CA GLU A 82 -13.39 0.58 -2.48
C GLU A 82 -13.32 0.09 -3.93
N ASN A 83 -14.35 -0.64 -4.37
CA ASN A 83 -14.56 -0.95 -5.78
C ASN A 83 -15.03 0.32 -6.50
N SER A 84 -14.08 1.19 -6.85
CA SER A 84 -14.33 2.26 -7.81
C SER A 84 -14.85 1.66 -9.12
N LEU A 85 -15.77 2.39 -9.78
CA LEU A 85 -16.67 1.86 -10.83
C LEU A 85 -15.98 1.64 -12.21
N VAL A 86 -14.80 1.02 -12.22
CA VAL A 86 -13.98 0.77 -13.41
C VAL A 86 -14.52 -0.36 -14.30
N ASP A 87 -15.47 -1.16 -13.80
CA ASP A 87 -16.12 -2.27 -14.51
C ASP A 87 -17.16 -1.80 -15.55
N LEU A 88 -17.32 -0.48 -15.73
CA LEU A 88 -18.18 0.14 -16.75
C LEU A 88 -17.48 0.32 -18.11
N VAL A 89 -16.27 -0.23 -18.29
CA VAL A 89 -15.61 -0.31 -19.60
C VAL A 89 -15.92 -1.68 -20.22
N PRO A 90 -16.88 -1.80 -21.16
CA PRO A 90 -17.07 -3.05 -21.89
C PRO A 90 -15.81 -3.37 -22.69
N ALA A 91 -15.45 -4.66 -22.72
CA ALA A 91 -14.20 -5.10 -23.34
C ALA A 91 -14.07 -4.66 -24.81
N PRO A 92 -12.91 -4.15 -25.25
CA PRO A 92 -12.71 -3.76 -26.65
C PRO A 92 -12.86 -5.00 -27.54
N ALA A 93 -13.76 -4.91 -28.52
CA ALA A 93 -14.11 -6.01 -29.41
C ALA A 93 -12.89 -6.61 -30.14
N PRO A 94 -12.90 -7.92 -30.45
CA PRO A 94 -11.76 -8.58 -31.09
C PRO A 94 -11.42 -7.92 -32.43
N ARG A 95 -10.15 -7.53 -32.60
CA ARG A 95 -9.66 -6.91 -33.83
C ARG A 95 -9.63 -7.94 -34.96
N VAL A 96 -10.46 -7.74 -35.97
CA VAL A 96 -10.45 -8.54 -37.21
C VAL A 96 -9.28 -8.08 -38.09
N SER A 97 -8.46 -9.03 -38.56
CA SER A 97 -7.18 -8.76 -39.24
C SER A 97 -7.26 -9.04 -40.75
N VAL A 98 -7.29 -8.00 -41.59
CA VAL A 98 -7.13 -8.06 -43.05
C VAL A 98 -6.57 -6.71 -43.57
N PRO A 99 -5.95 -6.62 -44.77
CA PRO A 99 -4.49 -6.77 -44.88
C PRO A 99 -3.74 -5.51 -45.37
N GLN A 100 -2.44 -5.64 -45.62
CA GLN A 100 -1.52 -4.56 -46.04
C GLN A 100 -1.85 -3.93 -47.41
N PRO A 101 -1.70 -2.60 -47.55
CA PRO A 101 -1.38 -1.94 -48.81
C PRO A 101 0.12 -2.04 -49.14
N VAL A 102 0.45 -2.06 -50.44
CA VAL A 102 1.83 -2.14 -50.97
C VAL A 102 2.61 -0.82 -50.86
N GLN A 103 3.94 -0.93 -50.82
CA GLN A 103 4.88 0.20 -50.95
C GLN A 103 4.90 0.76 -52.39
N PRO A 104 5.33 2.02 -52.56
CA PRO A 104 6.55 2.22 -53.35
C PRO A 104 7.63 3.10 -52.68
N ASP A 105 8.75 3.20 -53.39
CA ASP A 105 10.14 3.49 -53.00
C ASP A 105 10.54 4.97 -52.73
N ALA A 106 11.75 5.14 -52.18
CA ALA A 106 12.70 6.27 -52.26
C ALA A 106 12.33 7.70 -51.77
N THR A 107 13.09 8.22 -50.78
CA THR A 107 14.15 9.25 -50.99
C THR A 107 14.60 10.02 -49.70
N ASN A 108 15.89 9.89 -49.35
CA ASN A 108 16.77 10.79 -48.56
C ASN A 108 16.58 11.11 -47.04
N VAL A 109 17.72 11.59 -46.50
CA VAL A 109 18.16 11.90 -45.11
C VAL A 109 18.48 13.42 -45.01
N PRO A 110 19.05 14.04 -43.92
CA PRO A 110 19.26 13.64 -42.50
C PRO A 110 19.04 14.73 -41.39
N SER A 111 19.27 14.34 -40.12
CA SER A 111 19.91 15.11 -39.01
C SER A 111 19.17 16.18 -38.16
N CYS A 112 19.68 16.33 -36.92
CA CYS A 112 19.28 17.27 -35.85
C CYS A 112 20.39 18.31 -35.55
N PRO A 113 20.13 19.34 -34.70
CA PRO A 113 21.06 19.62 -33.58
C PRO A 113 20.43 20.17 -32.26
N LEU A 114 21.29 20.52 -31.27
CA LEU A 114 21.04 20.93 -29.86
C LEU A 114 20.64 22.44 -29.70
N VAL A 115 20.33 23.03 -28.52
CA VAL A 115 21.25 23.60 -27.46
C VAL A 115 20.42 24.23 -26.26
N PRO A 116 20.95 24.37 -25.01
CA PRO A 116 20.19 24.83 -23.80
C PRO A 116 20.63 26.16 -23.12
N SER A 117 19.82 26.72 -22.17
CA SER A 117 20.07 27.89 -21.26
C SER A 117 18.86 28.12 -20.28
N ALA A 118 18.80 28.96 -19.21
CA ALA A 118 19.74 29.63 -18.27
C ALA A 118 18.95 30.24 -17.03
N PRO A 119 19.54 30.66 -15.88
CA PRO A 119 18.79 30.86 -14.60
C PRO A 119 18.93 32.19 -13.78
N LEU A 120 17.92 32.44 -12.89
CA LEU A 120 17.91 33.11 -11.55
C LEU A 120 18.45 34.55 -11.27
N THR A 121 17.71 35.31 -10.43
CA THR A 121 18.19 36.38 -9.49
C THR A 121 17.09 36.73 -8.45
N ALA A 122 17.42 37.26 -7.25
CA ALA A 122 16.46 37.59 -6.17
C ALA A 122 16.91 38.75 -5.25
N THR A 123 15.96 39.40 -4.54
CA THR A 123 16.19 40.43 -3.49
C THR A 123 15.18 40.31 -2.32
N PRO A 124 15.46 40.85 -1.11
CA PRO A 124 14.71 40.52 0.11
C PRO A 124 13.77 41.63 0.65
N THR A 125 12.68 41.22 1.32
CA THR A 125 11.75 42.11 2.06
C THR A 125 11.57 41.65 3.51
N HIS A 126 11.59 42.61 4.44
CA HIS A 126 11.55 42.41 5.90
C HIS A 126 10.26 41.73 6.39
N THR A 127 10.38 40.68 7.23
CA THR A 127 9.24 39.90 7.76
C THR A 127 9.05 40.06 9.28
N PRO A 128 7.80 40.21 9.77
CA PRO A 128 7.52 40.30 11.20
C PRO A 128 7.73 38.95 11.90
N GLN A 129 8.32 38.97 13.09
CA GLN A 129 8.72 37.75 13.80
C GLN A 129 7.69 37.36 14.86
N TYR A 130 6.99 36.24 14.63
CA TYR A 130 6.07 35.67 15.63
C TYR A 130 6.81 34.74 16.60
N THR A 131 6.43 34.77 17.88
CA THR A 131 7.02 33.96 18.95
C THR A 131 5.95 33.33 19.83
N THR A 132 6.22 32.17 20.42
CA THR A 132 5.36 31.54 21.44
C THR A 132 5.65 32.08 22.84
N ARG A 133 4.81 31.78 23.84
CA ARG A 133 5.06 32.15 25.25
C ARG A 133 6.39 31.63 25.84
N SER A 134 7.05 30.68 25.17
CA SER A 134 8.35 30.13 25.56
C SER A 134 9.51 30.71 24.72
N GLY A 135 9.30 31.85 24.07
CA GLY A 135 10.29 32.51 23.21
C GLY A 135 10.60 31.79 21.88
N ARG A 136 9.91 30.68 21.55
CA ARG A 136 10.19 29.93 20.32
C ARG A 136 9.68 30.73 19.12
N ARG A 137 10.60 31.20 18.28
CA ARG A 137 10.27 31.82 16.98
C ARG A 137 9.53 30.82 16.10
N VAL A 138 8.43 31.25 15.50
CA VAL A 138 7.59 30.46 14.60
C VAL A 138 7.36 31.23 13.30
N HIS A 139 7.44 30.53 12.17
CA HIS A 139 7.19 31.10 10.85
C HIS A 139 5.88 30.54 10.30
N PHE A 140 4.87 31.39 10.17
CA PHE A 140 3.65 31.07 9.46
C PHE A 140 3.86 31.36 7.98
N SER A 141 3.65 30.36 7.12
CA SER A 141 3.47 30.59 5.68
C SER A 141 2.27 31.50 5.47
N LYS A 142 2.41 32.51 4.60
CA LYS A 142 1.26 33.31 4.18
C LYS A 142 0.18 32.41 3.56
N PRO A 143 -1.12 32.70 3.72
CA PRO A 143 -2.14 32.09 2.88
C PRO A 143 -1.87 32.44 1.41
N PHE A 144 -2.42 31.63 0.50
CA PHE A 144 -2.55 32.02 -0.90
C PHE A 144 -3.70 33.01 -1.02
N ASP A 145 -3.43 34.18 -1.58
CA ASP A 145 -4.46 35.08 -2.10
C ASP A 145 -4.98 34.51 -3.43
N LEU A 146 -6.28 34.69 -3.70
CA LEU A 146 -7.00 34.21 -4.90
C LEU A 146 -7.33 35.38 -5.84
#